data_AF-G2GPM9-F1
#
_entry.id   AF-G2GPM9-F1
#
_cell.length_a   1.000
_cell.length_b   1.000
_cell.length_c   1.000
_cell.angle_alpha   90.00
_cell.angle_beta   90.00
_cell.angle_gamma   90.00
#
_symmetry.space_group_name_H-M   'P 1'
#
loop_
_entity.id
_entity.type
_entity.pdbx_description
1 polymer ?
#
loop_
_entity_poly.entity_id
_entity_poly.type
_entity_poly.pdbx_seq_one_letter_code
_entity_poly.pdbx_strand_id
1 'polypeptide(L)' 'ADWVIDLGPGGGKHGGRVVFTGTPKELLEADGTATGEYLRRYRSA' A
#
# COMPACT_ATOMS: atom_id res chain seq x y z
N ALA A 1 0.58 -3.40 -12.81
CA ALA A 1 -0.52 -4.03 -12.08
C ALA A 1 -1.77 -3.21 -12.33
N ASP A 2 -2.93 -3.86 -12.42
CA ASP A 2 -4.20 -3.17 -12.66
C ASP A 2 -4.99 -2.97 -11.36
N TRP A 3 -4.75 -3.85 -10.38
CA TRP A 3 -5.35 -3.81 -9.05
C TRP A 3 -4.32 -4.18 -7.98
N VAL A 4 -4.45 -3.61 -6.79
CA VAL A 4 -3.61 -3.85 -5.63
C VAL A 4 -4.47 -4.14 -4.41
N ILE A 5 -4.05 -5.11 -3.60
CA ILE A 5 -4.55 -5.36 -2.26
C ILE A 5 -3.34 -5.25 -1.33
N ASP A 6 -3.36 -4.27 -0.44
CA ASP A 6 -2.30 -4.09 0.56
C ASP A 6 -2.72 -4.72 1.88
N LEU A 7 -1.81 -5.49 2.48
CA LEU A 7 -2.04 -6.24 3.71
C LEU A 7 -1.17 -5.67 4.83
N GLY A 8 -1.77 -5.49 6.00
CA GLY A 8 -1.05 -4.90 7.13
C GLY A 8 -1.92 -4.76 8.37
N PRO A 9 -1.60 -3.79 9.26
CA PRO A 9 -0.53 -2.77 9.15
C PRO A 9 0.89 -3.29 9.45
N GLY A 10 1.03 -4.49 10.03
CA GLY A 10 2.33 -5.12 10.31
C GLY A 10 2.39 -6.57 9.84
N GLY A 11 3.45 -7.29 10.21
CA GLY A 11 3.60 -8.72 9.91
C GLY A 11 3.05 -9.64 11.01
N GLY A 12 2.79 -10.91 10.65
CA GLY A 12 2.36 -11.95 11.59
C GLY A 12 1.08 -11.59 12.34
N LYS A 13 1.10 -11.68 13.68
CA LYS A 13 -0.05 -11.37 14.55
C LYS A 13 -0.53 -9.91 14.49
N HIS A 14 0.27 -9.01 13.92
CA HIS A 14 -0.06 -7.59 13.75
C HIS A 14 -0.54 -7.26 12.32
N GLY A 15 -0.64 -8.27 11.45
CA GLY A 15 -1.11 -8.15 10.08
C GLY A 15 -2.47 -8.79 9.83
N GLY A 16 -2.67 -9.22 8.59
CA GLY A 16 -3.86 -9.99 8.19
C GLY A 16 -5.11 -9.17 7.93
N ARG A 17 -5.01 -7.83 7.89
CA ARG A 17 -6.10 -6.95 7.47
C ARG A 17 -5.81 -6.38 6.09
N VAL A 18 -6.87 -6.25 5.29
CA VAL A 18 -6.84 -5.42 4.09
C VAL A 18 -6.80 -3.97 4.55
N VAL A 19 -5.69 -3.29 4.31
CA VAL A 19 -5.50 -1.87 4.69
C VAL A 19 -5.68 -0.93 3.50
N PHE A 20 -5.60 -1.45 2.28
CA PHE A 20 -5.94 -0.74 1.06
C PHE A 20 -6.40 -1.73 -0.02
N THR A 21 -7.36 -1.33 -0.85
CA THR A 21 -7.68 -2.01 -2.10
C THR A 21 -8.10 -1.00 -3.16
N GLY A 22 -7.57 -1.16 -4.37
CA GLY A 22 -7.80 -0.21 -5.46
C GLY A 22 -6.77 -0.37 -6.56
N THR A 23 -6.78 0.58 -7.48
CA THR A 23 -5.77 0.71 -8.53
C THR A 23 -4.42 1.17 -7.96
N PRO A 24 -3.31 0.96 -8.69
CA PRO A 24 -2.02 1.50 -8.25
C PRO A 24 -1.97 3.02 -8.16
N LYS A 25 -2.76 3.72 -8.99
CA LYS A 25 -2.85 5.19 -8.93
C LYS A 25 -3.46 5.62 -7.59
N GLU A 26 -4.57 4.99 -7.20
CA GLU A 26 -5.21 5.25 -5.92
C GLU A 26 -4.28 4.91 -4.74
N LEU A 27 -3.49 3.83 -4.81
CA LEU A 27 -2.51 3.51 -3.76
C LEU A 27 -1.44 4.60 -3.59
N LEU A 28 -0.99 5.18 -4.71
CA LEU A 28 -0.01 6.26 -4.70
C LEU A 28 -0.59 7.58 -4.17
N GLU A 29 -1.89 7.77 -4.23
CA GLU A 29 -2.59 8.95 -3.68
C GLU A 29 -3.09 8.71 -2.24
N ALA A 30 -3.16 7.45 -1.79
CA ALA A 30 -3.62 7.09 -0.46
C ALA A 30 -2.59 7.46 0.64
N ASP A 31 -3.11 8.11 1.70
CA ASP A 31 -2.39 8.39 2.93
C ASP A 31 -2.39 7.18 3.87
N GLY A 32 -1.36 7.07 4.72
CA GLY A 32 -1.28 6.04 5.77
C GLY A 32 -0.98 4.62 5.27
N THR A 33 -0.67 4.44 3.98
CA THR A 33 -0.22 3.16 3.44
C THR A 33 1.32 3.10 3.42
N ALA A 34 1.91 2.18 4.18
CA ALA A 34 3.36 2.00 4.19
C ALA A 34 3.89 1.65 2.78
N THR A 35 3.14 0.84 2.04
CA THR A 35 3.45 0.46 0.66
C THR A 35 3.34 1.66 -0.29
N GLY A 36 2.28 2.48 -0.21
CA GLY A 36 2.12 3.67 -1.05
C GLY A 36 3.22 4.71 -0.79
N GLU A 37 3.57 4.95 0.48
CA GLU A 37 4.69 5.83 0.85
C GLU A 37 6.02 5.36 0.25
N TYR A 38 6.31 4.06 0.33
CA TYR A 38 7.52 3.49 -0.25
C TYR A 38 7.53 3.64 -1.77
N LEU A 39 6.43 3.30 -2.45
CA LEU A 39 6.34 3.36 -3.91
C LEU A 39 6.46 4.80 -4.45
N ARG A 40 5.90 5.79 -3.75
CA ARG A 40 6.09 7.22 -4.07
C ARG A 40 7.56 7.60 -4.05
N ARG A 41 8.30 7.18 -3.02
CA ARG A 41 9.74 7.45 -2.90
C ARG A 41 10.54 6.71 -3.98
N TYR A 42 10.24 5.44 -4.22
CA TYR A 42 10.93 4.61 -5.22
C TYR A 42 10.78 5.16 -6.65
N ARG A 43 9.62 5.72 -7.01
CA ARG A 43 9.39 6.34 -8.32
C ARG A 43 10.05 7.70 -8.51
N SER A 44 10.44 8.35 -7.42
CA SER A 44 11.04 9.69 -7.43
C SER A 44 12.58 9.65 -7.45
N ALA A 45 13.16 8.45 -7.34
CA ALA A 45 14.58 8.15 -7.46
C ALA A 45 14.90 7.64 -8.87
#